data_AF-A0A9W8MC98-F1
#
_entry.id   AF-A0A9W8MC98-F1
#
_cell.length_a   1.000
_cell.length_b   1.000
_cell.length_c   1.000
_cell.angle_alpha   90.00
_cell.angle_beta   90.00
_cell.angle_gamma   90.00
#
_symmetry.space_group_name_H-M   'P 1'
#
loop_
_entity.id
_entity.type
_entity.pdbx_description
1 polymer ?
#
loop_
_entity_poly.entity_id
_entity_poly.type
_entity_poly.pdbx_seq_one_letter_code
_entity_poly.pdbx_strand_id
1 'polypeptide(L)'
;MAPDMAVQTLDFSQANPQYQSPLYMAFPVEIRLAIYALVLASFPDPNEPYSFQSYYYRPGHTAPKMNDLRLLSVCKRAYIEAKDLIWDPTSGNTQEAFWWGDYLRRPRNYRQRLSGALRREERNHPLQSLRTKAFRDEHWSKITKVEIFSQMYACQSETFKSFFDRVPSLQPKVVQLTIRYTDWWWWEENQALKLTIAPGKNSPGFLPNSCEIFLLELETIESKKDQLKQQVKMIADNKDVWKWPRMDGQRLAFDDEVKDWEWMGPTTFTTSAAARTFDHHPSGNEMKYCVKILTFKLS
;
A
#
# COMPACT_ATOMS: atom_id res chain seq x y z
N MET A 1 -27.16 4.24 27.73
CA MET A 1 -26.32 3.08 28.07
C MET A 1 -26.76 1.93 27.19
N ALA A 2 -26.00 1.62 26.14
CA ALA A 2 -26.24 0.44 25.32
C ALA A 2 -25.66 -0.78 26.06
N PRO A 3 -26.35 -1.94 26.06
CA PRO A 3 -25.89 -3.09 26.79
C PRO A 3 -24.63 -3.66 26.13
N ASP A 4 -23.67 -3.98 26.99
CA ASP A 4 -22.45 -4.71 26.71
C ASP A 4 -22.82 -6.06 26.07
N MET A 5 -22.70 -6.17 24.74
CA MET A 5 -22.83 -7.46 24.08
C MET A 5 -21.58 -8.26 24.41
N ALA A 6 -21.65 -9.01 25.50
CA ALA A 6 -20.70 -10.06 25.82
C ALA A 6 -20.52 -10.92 24.57
N VAL A 7 -19.32 -10.90 24.01
CA VAL A 7 -18.90 -11.82 22.95
C VAL A 7 -19.01 -13.22 23.57
N GLN A 8 -20.08 -13.94 23.26
CA GLN A 8 -20.17 -15.36 23.61
C GLN A 8 -18.94 -16.03 23.00
N THR A 9 -18.03 -16.49 23.86
CA THR A 9 -16.95 -17.39 23.46
C THR A 9 -17.60 -18.61 22.82
N LEU A 10 -17.47 -18.73 21.51
CA LEU A 10 -17.99 -19.87 20.75
C LEU A 10 -17.31 -21.14 21.25
N ASP A 11 -18.08 -22.06 21.83
CA ASP A 11 -17.58 -23.39 22.16
C ASP A 11 -17.41 -24.20 20.87
N PHE A 12 -16.16 -24.36 20.46
CA PHE A 12 -15.77 -25.09 19.26
C PHE A 12 -15.54 -26.59 19.52
N SER A 13 -15.62 -27.04 20.77
CA SER A 13 -15.45 -28.46 21.13
C SER A 13 -16.56 -29.36 20.56
N GLN A 14 -17.69 -28.77 20.17
CA GLN A 14 -18.85 -29.47 19.58
C GLN A 14 -19.07 -29.16 18.08
N ALA A 15 -18.03 -28.76 17.35
CA ALA A 15 -18.18 -28.54 15.90
C ALA A 15 -18.47 -29.86 15.17
N ASN A 16 -19.57 -29.90 14.38
CA ASN A 16 -19.90 -31.04 13.54
C ASN A 16 -18.70 -31.37 12.62
N PRO A 17 -18.17 -32.61 12.62
CA PRO A 17 -17.00 -33.00 11.82
C PRO A 17 -17.14 -32.89 10.30
N GLN A 18 -18.37 -32.74 9.79
CA GLN A 18 -18.70 -32.62 8.36
C GLN A 18 -18.36 -33.86 7.51
N TYR A 19 -18.44 -35.08 8.04
CA TYR A 19 -18.13 -36.32 7.30
C TYR A 19 -18.99 -36.55 6.04
N GLN A 20 -20.14 -35.90 5.93
CA GLN A 20 -20.98 -35.90 4.73
C GLN A 20 -20.39 -35.08 3.57
N SER A 21 -19.39 -34.24 3.82
CA SER A 21 -18.73 -33.44 2.81
C SER A 21 -17.49 -34.17 2.28
N PRO A 22 -17.34 -34.33 0.96
CA PRO A 22 -16.12 -34.89 0.37
C PRO A 22 -14.86 -34.13 0.81
N LEU A 23 -14.98 -32.83 1.08
CA LEU A 23 -13.87 -32.00 1.55
C LEU A 23 -13.25 -32.53 2.86
N TYR A 24 -14.09 -32.97 3.81
CA TYR A 24 -13.64 -33.45 5.12
C TYR A 24 -13.50 -34.97 5.19
N MET A 25 -14.17 -35.69 4.30
CA MET A 25 -14.09 -37.15 4.22
C MET A 25 -12.87 -37.63 3.42
N ALA A 26 -12.55 -36.97 2.30
CA ALA A 26 -11.51 -37.42 1.38
C ALA A 26 -10.16 -36.72 1.59
N PHE A 27 -10.15 -35.42 1.94
CA PHE A 27 -8.91 -34.66 2.07
C PHE A 27 -8.41 -34.59 3.52
N PRO A 28 -7.12 -34.83 3.76
CA PRO A 28 -6.52 -34.60 5.07
C PRO A 28 -6.44 -33.10 5.37
N VAL A 29 -6.18 -32.75 6.63
CA VAL A 29 -6.26 -31.36 7.10
C VAL A 29 -5.29 -30.44 6.37
N GLU A 30 -4.10 -30.92 6.02
CA GLU A 30 -3.07 -30.17 5.33
C GLU A 30 -3.55 -29.69 3.96
N ILE A 31 -4.25 -30.55 3.22
CA ILE A 31 -4.81 -30.21 1.91
C ILE A 31 -5.98 -29.23 2.07
N ARG A 32 -6.81 -29.39 3.11
CA ARG A 32 -7.89 -28.42 3.40
C ARG A 32 -7.32 -27.04 3.73
N LEU A 33 -6.31 -26.96 4.59
CA LEU A 33 -5.65 -25.70 4.94
C LEU A 33 -5.01 -25.04 3.71
N ALA A 34 -4.39 -25.82 2.82
CA ALA A 34 -3.85 -25.30 1.56
C ALA A 34 -4.96 -24.72 0.65
N ILE A 35 -6.09 -25.43 0.51
CA ILE A 35 -7.27 -24.93 -0.22
C ILE A 35 -7.78 -23.64 0.43
N TYR A 36 -7.91 -23.61 1.76
CA TYR A 36 -8.42 -22.45 2.49
C TYR A 36 -7.50 -21.24 2.35
N ALA A 37 -6.18 -21.43 2.41
CA ALA A 37 -5.22 -20.35 2.21
C ALA A 37 -5.34 -19.74 0.82
N LEU A 38 -5.50 -20.56 -0.23
CA LEU A 38 -5.71 -20.08 -1.60
C LEU A 38 -7.03 -19.31 -1.75
N VAL A 39 -8.12 -19.81 -1.15
CA VAL A 39 -9.44 -19.15 -1.22
C VAL A 39 -9.46 -17.82 -0.46
N LEU A 40 -8.77 -17.73 0.67
CA LEU A 40 -8.73 -16.54 1.52
C LEU A 40 -7.65 -15.52 1.10
N ALA A 41 -6.78 -15.88 0.16
CA ALA A 41 -5.81 -14.97 -0.41
C ALA A 41 -6.51 -13.74 -1.01
N SER A 42 -5.83 -12.61 -0.93
CA SER A 42 -6.29 -11.39 -1.59
C SER A 42 -6.07 -11.45 -3.09
N PHE A 43 -6.98 -10.85 -3.83
CA PHE A 43 -6.90 -10.73 -5.28
C PHE A 43 -7.41 -9.36 -5.75
N PRO A 44 -7.00 -8.88 -6.93
CA PRO A 44 -7.59 -7.70 -7.55
C PRO A 44 -9.04 -8.01 -7.98
N ASP A 45 -10.00 -7.15 -7.62
CA ASP A 45 -11.40 -7.32 -8.01
C ASP A 45 -11.56 -7.32 -9.54
N PRO A 46 -11.94 -8.45 -10.17
CA PRO A 46 -12.09 -8.51 -11.62
C PRO A 46 -13.29 -7.70 -12.13
N ASN A 47 -14.24 -7.32 -11.27
CA ASN A 47 -15.45 -6.60 -11.66
C ASN A 47 -15.25 -5.07 -11.68
N GLU A 48 -14.24 -4.57 -10.98
CA GLU A 48 -13.93 -3.15 -10.88
C GLU A 48 -12.47 -2.84 -11.29
N PRO A 49 -12.01 -3.23 -12.48
CA PRO A 49 -10.65 -2.92 -12.92
C PRO A 49 -10.45 -1.41 -13.02
N TYR A 50 -9.28 -0.96 -12.60
CA TYR A 50 -8.85 0.41 -12.84
C TYR A 50 -8.62 0.62 -14.33
N SER A 51 -9.08 1.76 -14.85
CA SER A 51 -8.75 2.15 -16.21
C SER A 51 -7.24 2.27 -16.36
N PHE A 52 -6.69 1.73 -17.45
CA PHE A 52 -5.27 1.86 -17.81
C PHE A 52 -4.81 3.32 -17.85
N GLN A 53 -5.70 4.24 -18.25
CA GLN A 53 -5.45 5.68 -18.32
C GLN A 53 -5.64 6.41 -16.97
N SER A 54 -5.95 5.69 -15.89
CA SER A 54 -6.04 6.31 -14.57
C SER A 54 -4.65 6.57 -13.98
N TYR A 55 -4.51 7.63 -13.20
CA TYR A 55 -3.24 7.95 -12.53
C TYR A 55 -2.74 6.86 -11.57
N TYR A 56 -3.62 5.97 -11.12
CA TYR A 56 -3.35 4.94 -10.11
C TYR A 56 -3.31 3.52 -10.68
N TYR A 57 -3.44 3.36 -12.00
CA TYR A 57 -3.15 2.08 -12.64
C TYR A 57 -1.64 1.82 -12.60
N ARG A 58 -1.25 0.66 -12.10
CA ARG A 58 0.15 0.20 -12.03
C ARG A 58 0.18 -1.33 -11.97
N PRO A 59 1.20 -2.01 -12.49
CA PRO A 59 1.48 -3.40 -12.14
C PRO A 59 1.43 -3.62 -10.61
N GLY A 60 0.70 -4.65 -10.18
CA GLY A 60 0.42 -4.91 -8.75
C GLY A 60 -0.79 -4.16 -8.18
N HIS A 61 -1.26 -3.09 -8.82
CA HIS A 61 -2.43 -2.29 -8.41
C HIS A 61 -3.32 -1.99 -9.63
N THR A 62 -3.96 -3.02 -10.15
CA THR A 62 -4.82 -2.95 -11.34
C THR A 62 -6.31 -2.88 -11.02
N ALA A 63 -6.71 -3.16 -9.78
CA ALA A 63 -8.09 -3.09 -9.30
C ALA A 63 -8.11 -2.93 -7.77
N PRO A 64 -9.28 -2.68 -7.13
CA PRO A 64 -9.43 -2.78 -5.69
C PRO A 64 -9.00 -4.14 -5.17
N LYS A 65 -8.28 -4.15 -4.05
CA LYS A 65 -7.95 -5.40 -3.35
C LYS A 65 -9.19 -5.97 -2.68
N MET A 66 -9.46 -7.26 -2.90
CA MET A 66 -10.59 -8.00 -2.32
C MET A 66 -10.17 -9.32 -1.70
N ASN A 67 -11.08 -9.89 -0.91
CA ASN A 67 -11.01 -11.24 -0.34
C ASN A 67 -12.39 -11.89 -0.42
N ASP A 68 -12.43 -13.21 -0.60
CA ASP A 68 -13.67 -13.97 -0.45
C ASP A 68 -13.74 -14.62 0.93
N LEU A 69 -14.59 -14.07 1.79
CA LEU A 69 -14.76 -14.56 3.16
C LEU A 69 -15.91 -15.56 3.31
N ARG A 70 -16.61 -15.91 2.21
CA ARG A 70 -17.77 -16.81 2.27
C ARG A 70 -17.42 -18.17 2.85
N LEU A 71 -16.20 -18.66 2.60
CA LEU A 71 -15.66 -19.88 3.19
C LEU A 71 -15.82 -19.90 4.72
N LEU A 72 -15.52 -18.78 5.39
CA LEU A 72 -15.60 -18.65 6.85
C LEU A 72 -17.04 -18.75 7.37
N SER A 73 -18.03 -18.56 6.51
CA SER A 73 -19.45 -18.64 6.84
C SER A 73 -20.12 -19.98 6.46
N VAL A 74 -19.38 -20.93 5.86
CA VAL A 74 -19.97 -22.21 5.40
C VAL A 74 -20.37 -23.09 6.58
N CYS A 75 -19.45 -23.34 7.52
CA CYS A 75 -19.71 -24.13 8.72
C CYS A 75 -18.70 -23.82 9.83
N LYS A 76 -19.02 -24.20 11.07
CA LYS A 76 -18.11 -24.02 12.23
C LYS A 76 -16.75 -24.66 12.00
N ARG A 77 -16.70 -25.83 11.35
CA ARG A 77 -15.44 -26.55 11.09
C ARG A 77 -14.52 -25.75 10.16
N ALA A 78 -15.06 -25.20 9.06
CA ALA A 78 -14.30 -24.36 8.13
C ALA A 78 -13.82 -23.09 8.82
N TYR A 79 -14.69 -22.45 9.62
CA TYR A 79 -14.32 -21.28 10.40
C TYR A 79 -13.15 -21.56 11.35
N ILE A 80 -13.21 -22.63 12.14
CA ILE A 80 -12.14 -23.00 13.08
C ILE A 80 -10.82 -23.25 12.35
N GLU A 81 -10.85 -24.02 11.26
CA GLU A 81 -9.64 -24.39 10.52
C GLU A 81 -9.06 -23.19 9.75
N ALA A 82 -9.87 -22.23 9.31
CA ALA A 82 -9.46 -21.22 8.32
C ALA A 82 -9.39 -19.77 8.81
N LYS A 83 -10.02 -19.40 9.94
CA LYS A 83 -10.17 -17.98 10.34
C LYS A 83 -8.85 -17.22 10.45
N ASP A 84 -7.76 -17.88 10.83
CA ASP A 84 -6.46 -17.24 11.01
C ASP A 84 -5.62 -17.24 9.71
N LEU A 85 -5.95 -18.11 8.75
CA LEU A 85 -5.27 -18.19 7.46
C LEU A 85 -5.51 -16.95 6.59
N ILE A 86 -6.57 -16.19 6.85
CA ILE A 86 -6.77 -14.89 6.20
C ILE A 86 -5.57 -13.96 6.43
N TRP A 87 -4.84 -14.10 7.53
CA TRP A 87 -3.67 -13.29 7.86
C TRP A 87 -2.35 -14.00 7.60
N ASP A 88 -2.37 -15.15 6.92
CA ASP A 88 -1.14 -15.83 6.53
C ASP A 88 -0.26 -14.90 5.68
N PRO A 89 1.07 -14.86 5.89
CA PRO A 89 1.96 -13.98 5.13
C PRO A 89 1.86 -14.14 3.60
N THR A 90 1.48 -15.33 3.11
CA THR A 90 1.33 -15.61 1.68
C THR A 90 -0.03 -15.20 1.11
N SER A 91 -1.01 -14.90 1.97
CA SER A 91 -2.36 -14.48 1.55
C SER A 91 -2.37 -13.09 0.89
N GLY A 92 -1.33 -12.29 1.08
CA GLY A 92 -1.29 -10.88 0.65
C GLY A 92 -2.15 -9.94 1.52
N ASN A 93 -2.84 -10.44 2.55
CA ASN A 93 -3.68 -9.60 3.44
C ASN A 93 -2.89 -8.81 4.49
N THR A 94 -1.63 -9.15 4.72
CA THR A 94 -0.73 -8.46 5.64
C THR A 94 -0.08 -7.21 5.03
N GLN A 95 -0.45 -6.86 3.79
CA GLN A 95 0.03 -5.69 3.07
C GLN A 95 -1.13 -4.76 2.71
N GLU A 96 -1.01 -3.46 2.96
CA GLU A 96 -2.03 -2.48 2.54
C GLU A 96 -1.41 -1.27 1.82
N ALA A 97 -2.17 -0.74 0.86
CA ALA A 97 -1.76 0.38 0.02
C ALA A 97 -2.56 1.65 0.33
N PHE A 98 -1.87 2.78 0.36
CA PHE A 98 -2.42 4.10 0.69
C PHE A 98 -2.01 5.11 -0.36
N TRP A 99 -2.83 6.14 -0.53
CA TRP A 99 -2.67 7.11 -1.60
C TRP A 99 -2.67 8.52 -1.02
N TRP A 100 -1.53 9.20 -1.11
CA TRP A 100 -1.31 10.52 -0.54
C TRP A 100 -1.27 11.60 -1.61
N GLY A 101 -1.88 12.75 -1.30
CA GLY A 101 -2.00 13.88 -2.21
C GLY A 101 -3.41 14.06 -2.78
N ASP A 102 -3.52 14.35 -4.07
CA ASP A 102 -4.77 14.77 -4.68
C ASP A 102 -5.77 13.60 -4.78
N TYR A 103 -7.05 13.92 -4.61
CA TYR A 103 -8.10 12.90 -4.57
C TYR A 103 -8.36 12.28 -5.95
N LEU A 104 -7.97 12.92 -7.05
CA LEU A 104 -8.06 12.33 -8.40
C LEU A 104 -6.93 11.34 -8.69
N ARG A 105 -5.84 11.39 -7.92
CA ARG A 105 -4.65 10.52 -8.06
C ARG A 105 -4.75 9.20 -7.30
N ARG A 106 -5.90 8.96 -6.68
CA ARG A 106 -6.23 7.75 -5.90
C ARG A 106 -7.48 7.04 -6.44
N PRO A 107 -7.64 5.73 -6.23
CA PRO A 107 -8.82 5.01 -6.69
C PRO A 107 -10.10 5.47 -5.98
N ARG A 108 -11.26 5.32 -6.63
CA ARG A 108 -12.54 5.89 -6.19
C ARG A 108 -12.94 5.46 -4.77
N ASN A 109 -12.74 4.19 -4.43
CA ASN A 109 -13.01 3.62 -3.11
C ASN A 109 -12.10 4.17 -1.99
N TYR A 110 -11.02 4.88 -2.33
CA TYR A 110 -10.11 5.58 -1.41
C TYR A 110 -10.38 7.09 -1.31
N ARG A 111 -11.42 7.60 -1.99
CA ARG A 111 -11.79 9.04 -2.03
C ARG A 111 -12.88 9.42 -1.04
N GLN A 112 -13.09 8.63 0.00
CA GLN A 112 -14.23 8.85 0.89
C GLN A 112 -14.21 10.27 1.46
N ARG A 113 -15.30 11.00 1.23
CA ARG A 113 -15.51 12.32 1.83
C ARG A 113 -15.69 12.09 3.33
N LEU A 114 -14.81 12.65 4.13
CA LEU A 114 -15.14 12.93 5.52
C LEU A 114 -16.18 14.05 5.49
N SER A 115 -17.32 13.83 6.13
CA SER A 115 -18.37 14.84 6.24
C SER A 115 -17.90 15.95 7.18
N GLY A 116 -18.17 17.21 6.83
CA GLY A 116 -17.92 18.37 7.68
C GLY A 116 -16.78 19.28 7.25
N ALA A 117 -16.48 20.27 8.10
CA ALA A 117 -15.53 21.38 7.86
C ALA A 117 -14.05 20.96 7.88
N LEU A 118 -13.74 19.67 7.92
CA LEU A 118 -12.38 19.13 7.97
C LEU A 118 -11.75 19.19 6.57
N ARG A 119 -11.36 20.42 6.22
CA ARG A 119 -10.73 20.79 4.97
C ARG A 119 -9.24 20.43 5.05
N ARG A 120 -8.76 19.71 4.02
CA ARG A 120 -7.35 19.46 3.65
C ARG A 120 -6.54 18.51 4.55
N GLU A 121 -6.66 18.56 5.87
CA GLU A 121 -5.76 17.83 6.77
C GLU A 121 -6.06 16.32 6.91
N GLU A 122 -7.28 15.89 6.56
CA GLU A 122 -7.69 14.48 6.75
C GLU A 122 -7.63 13.62 5.48
N ARG A 123 -6.78 13.94 4.50
CA ARG A 123 -6.73 13.16 3.24
C ARG A 123 -5.72 12.03 3.24
N ASN A 124 -4.65 12.12 4.04
CA ASN A 124 -3.52 11.21 4.03
C ASN A 124 -3.49 10.45 5.36
N HIS A 125 -4.40 9.49 5.52
CA HIS A 125 -4.63 8.77 6.78
C HIS A 125 -4.88 7.28 6.50
N PRO A 126 -4.72 6.39 7.48
CA PRO A 126 -4.87 4.95 7.26
C PRO A 126 -6.33 4.51 7.00
N LEU A 127 -7.32 5.34 7.31
CA LEU A 127 -8.75 4.99 7.18
C LEU A 127 -9.37 5.42 5.82
N GLN A 128 -8.57 5.43 4.74
CA GLN A 128 -8.96 5.97 3.43
C GLN A 128 -10.02 5.14 2.68
N SER A 129 -10.17 3.84 2.97
CA SER A 129 -11.09 2.94 2.26
C SER A 129 -12.12 2.29 3.19
N LEU A 130 -13.18 1.68 2.62
CA LEU A 130 -14.19 0.98 3.42
C LEU A 130 -13.55 -0.21 4.16
N ARG A 131 -12.60 -0.88 3.50
CA ARG A 131 -11.82 -1.98 4.06
C ARG A 131 -11.04 -1.53 5.29
N THR A 132 -10.22 -0.49 5.16
CA THR A 132 -9.37 -0.07 6.27
C THR A 132 -10.14 0.62 7.40
N LYS A 133 -11.31 1.22 7.11
CA LYS A 133 -12.24 1.69 8.15
C LYS A 133 -12.86 0.56 8.98
N ALA A 134 -13.00 -0.63 8.40
CA ALA A 134 -13.56 -1.79 9.09
C ALA A 134 -12.52 -2.54 9.93
N PHE A 135 -11.23 -2.21 9.80
CA PHE A 135 -10.19 -2.84 10.59
C PHE A 135 -10.27 -2.43 12.06
N ARG A 136 -10.16 -3.45 12.93
CA ARG A 136 -9.97 -3.30 14.38
C ARG A 136 -8.48 -3.35 14.69
N ASP A 137 -8.10 -3.03 15.92
CA ASP A 137 -6.68 -3.06 16.33
C ASP A 137 -6.01 -4.42 16.07
N GLU A 138 -6.74 -5.51 16.31
CA GLU A 138 -6.25 -6.86 16.02
C GLU A 138 -5.94 -7.07 14.53
N HIS A 139 -6.72 -6.47 13.62
CA HIS A 139 -6.48 -6.53 12.17
C HIS A 139 -5.30 -5.63 11.77
N TRP A 140 -5.25 -4.41 12.30
CA TRP A 140 -4.16 -3.47 12.05
C TRP A 140 -2.81 -4.05 12.48
N SER A 141 -2.78 -4.77 13.61
CA SER A 141 -1.57 -5.44 14.11
C SER A 141 -1.04 -6.55 13.19
N LYS A 142 -1.84 -7.03 12.23
CA LYS A 142 -1.42 -8.03 11.24
C LYS A 142 -0.79 -7.41 10.00
N ILE A 143 -0.87 -6.10 9.82
CA ILE A 143 -0.27 -5.42 8.67
C ILE A 143 1.23 -5.28 8.90
N THR A 144 2.01 -6.03 8.12
CA THR A 144 3.47 -6.07 8.19
C THR A 144 4.14 -5.22 7.11
N LYS A 145 3.43 -4.90 6.02
CA LYS A 145 3.90 -4.03 4.95
C LYS A 145 2.88 -2.94 4.61
N VAL A 146 3.37 -1.71 4.48
CA VAL A 146 2.58 -0.56 4.04
C VAL A 146 3.19 0.00 2.76
N GLU A 147 2.37 0.19 1.73
CA GLU A 147 2.74 0.87 0.48
C GLU A 147 2.04 2.21 0.41
N ILE A 148 2.80 3.27 0.13
CA ILE A 148 2.33 4.65 0.11
C ILE A 148 2.67 5.22 -1.26
N PHE A 149 1.66 5.40 -2.11
CA PHE A 149 1.78 6.14 -3.35
C PHE A 149 1.55 7.62 -3.05
N SER A 150 2.55 8.46 -3.23
CA SER A 150 2.46 9.85 -2.80
C SER A 150 2.89 10.83 -3.87
N GLN A 151 2.06 11.86 -4.08
CA GLN A 151 2.56 13.11 -4.64
C GLN A 151 3.62 13.71 -3.71
N MET A 152 4.70 14.23 -4.28
CA MET A 152 5.84 14.71 -3.51
C MET A 152 5.46 15.78 -2.47
N TYR A 153 4.50 16.67 -2.79
CA TYR A 153 4.05 17.71 -1.86
C TYR A 153 3.41 17.17 -0.58
N ALA A 154 2.90 15.93 -0.62
CA ALA A 154 2.25 15.28 0.51
C ALA A 154 3.23 14.55 1.43
N CYS A 155 4.48 14.35 0.99
CA CYS A 155 5.55 13.67 1.73
C CYS A 155 6.19 14.59 2.78
N GLN A 156 5.40 15.06 3.75
CA GLN A 156 5.88 15.88 4.85
C GLN A 156 6.02 15.03 6.11
N SER A 157 7.00 15.34 6.96
CA SER A 157 7.22 14.61 8.22
C SER A 157 5.96 14.52 9.08
N GLU A 158 5.19 15.59 9.14
CA GLU A 158 3.92 15.62 9.87
C GLU A 158 2.86 14.69 9.27
N THR A 159 2.83 14.52 7.94
CA THR A 159 1.93 13.55 7.28
C THR A 159 2.26 12.13 7.71
N PHE A 160 3.55 11.79 7.76
CA PHE A 160 4.00 10.47 8.21
C PHE A 160 3.65 10.23 9.67
N LYS A 161 4.00 11.17 10.54
CA LYS A 161 3.71 11.09 11.97
C LYS A 161 2.21 10.94 12.23
N SER A 162 1.39 11.85 11.69
CA SER A 162 -0.05 11.81 11.86
C SER A 162 -0.69 10.54 11.28
N PHE A 163 -0.15 10.00 10.19
CA PHE A 163 -0.63 8.74 9.60
C PHE A 163 -0.50 7.56 10.57
N PHE A 164 0.67 7.36 11.16
CA PHE A 164 0.92 6.25 12.09
C PHE A 164 0.32 6.50 13.49
N ASP A 165 0.33 7.75 13.97
CA ASP A 165 -0.29 8.11 15.27
C ASP A 165 -1.81 7.89 15.26
N ARG A 166 -2.45 8.02 14.09
CA ARG A 166 -3.91 7.84 13.97
C ARG A 166 -4.36 6.40 14.22
N VAL A 167 -3.49 5.43 13.97
CA VAL A 167 -3.76 4.00 14.21
C VAL A 167 -2.52 3.40 14.88
N PRO A 168 -2.40 3.49 16.23
CA PRO A 168 -1.22 3.02 16.95
C PRO A 168 -0.93 1.52 16.77
N SER A 169 -1.96 0.72 16.50
CA SER A 169 -1.86 -0.72 16.22
C SER A 169 -1.24 -1.04 14.85
N LEU A 170 -1.13 -0.06 13.94
CA LEU A 170 -0.45 -0.21 12.66
C LEU A 170 1.07 -0.09 12.85
N GLN A 171 1.72 -1.24 13.01
CA GLN A 171 3.15 -1.35 13.27
C GLN A 171 3.84 -2.20 12.17
N PRO A 172 3.92 -1.71 10.92
CA PRO A 172 4.55 -2.45 9.82
C PRO A 172 6.06 -2.57 10.02
N LYS A 173 6.62 -3.67 9.51
CA LYS A 173 8.07 -3.88 9.40
C LYS A 173 8.66 -3.25 8.15
N VAL A 174 7.86 -3.16 7.10
CA VAL A 174 8.25 -2.58 5.81
C VAL A 174 7.34 -1.41 5.46
N VAL A 175 7.94 -0.25 5.22
CA VAL A 175 7.23 0.92 4.68
C VAL A 175 7.82 1.25 3.32
N GLN A 176 6.99 1.24 2.28
CA GLN A 176 7.38 1.61 0.93
C GLN A 176 6.72 2.93 0.54
N LEU A 177 7.52 3.92 0.15
CA LEU A 177 7.06 5.16 -0.44
C LEU A 177 7.35 5.16 -1.94
N THR A 178 6.32 5.24 -2.76
CA THR A 178 6.42 5.33 -4.21
C THR A 178 6.08 6.75 -4.69
N ILE A 179 7.03 7.39 -5.38
CA ILE A 179 6.82 8.59 -6.18
C ILE A 179 6.66 8.15 -7.64
N ARG A 180 5.42 8.09 -8.12
CA ARG A 180 5.10 7.74 -9.51
C ARG A 180 5.59 8.82 -10.46
N TYR A 181 5.71 8.49 -11.75
CA TYR A 181 6.03 9.47 -12.80
C TYR A 181 5.17 10.74 -12.72
N THR A 182 3.88 10.58 -12.43
CA THR A 182 2.93 11.70 -12.37
C THR A 182 2.81 12.37 -10.99
N ASP A 183 3.69 12.01 -10.06
CA ASP A 183 3.68 12.50 -8.67
C ASP A 183 4.87 13.42 -8.36
N TRP A 184 5.78 13.59 -9.32
CA TRP A 184 6.87 14.56 -9.27
C TRP A 184 6.33 15.99 -9.36
N TRP A 185 7.10 16.93 -8.84
CA TRP A 185 6.82 18.36 -9.00
C TRP A 185 6.75 18.75 -10.47
N TRP A 186 5.64 19.37 -10.86
CA TRP A 186 5.46 19.99 -12.18
C TRP A 186 5.74 19.02 -13.35
N TRP A 187 5.42 17.73 -13.18
CA TRP A 187 5.61 16.72 -14.21
C TRP A 187 4.80 17.03 -15.48
N GLU A 188 3.65 17.69 -15.33
CA GLU A 188 2.81 18.17 -16.43
C GLU A 188 3.56 19.13 -17.37
N GLU A 189 4.47 19.93 -16.82
CA GLU A 189 5.26 20.94 -17.55
C GLU A 189 6.61 20.38 -18.03
N ASN A 190 6.79 19.07 -18.00
CA ASN A 190 8.04 18.41 -18.32
C ASN A 190 9.25 18.89 -17.49
N GLN A 191 9.04 19.44 -16.29
CA GLN A 191 10.14 19.96 -15.45
C GLN A 191 11.16 18.87 -15.08
N ALA A 192 12.42 19.27 -14.88
CA ALA A 192 13.48 18.35 -14.51
C ALA A 192 13.18 17.65 -13.18
N LEU A 193 13.54 16.36 -13.07
CA LEU A 193 13.32 15.61 -11.83
C LEU A 193 14.15 16.23 -10.70
N LYS A 194 13.48 16.60 -9.62
CA LYS A 194 14.11 17.14 -8.42
C LYS A 194 13.45 16.53 -7.19
N LEU A 195 14.15 15.62 -6.53
CA LEU A 195 13.68 14.96 -5.32
C LEU A 195 13.88 15.89 -4.11
N THR A 196 12.80 16.24 -3.41
CA THR A 196 12.79 17.22 -2.31
C THR A 196 12.25 16.67 -1.00
N ILE A 197 12.09 15.35 -0.89
CA ILE A 197 11.50 14.66 0.26
C ILE A 197 12.55 14.09 1.22
N ALA A 198 13.78 14.59 1.15
CA ALA A 198 14.83 14.15 2.05
C ALA A 198 14.40 14.44 3.50
N PRO A 199 14.45 13.45 4.41
CA PRO A 199 14.03 13.65 5.78
C PRO A 199 14.93 14.69 6.48
N GLY A 200 16.20 14.82 6.10
CA GLY A 200 17.10 15.80 6.72
C GLY A 200 17.56 15.40 8.12
N LYS A 201 18.60 16.09 8.63
CA LYS A 201 19.27 15.70 9.88
C LYS A 201 18.40 15.91 11.12
N ASN A 202 17.49 16.88 11.13
CA ASN A 202 16.65 17.22 12.30
C ASN A 202 15.16 16.84 12.10
N SER A 203 14.91 15.86 11.23
CA SER A 203 13.63 15.18 11.03
C SER A 203 12.84 14.82 12.30
N PRO A 204 11.65 15.38 12.65
CA PRO A 204 10.77 14.63 13.55
C PRO A 204 10.48 13.23 12.95
N GLY A 205 10.30 12.21 13.78
CA GLY A 205 10.19 10.81 13.35
C GLY A 205 9.15 10.58 12.25
N PHE A 206 9.54 9.88 11.19
CA PHE A 206 8.69 9.54 10.02
C PHE A 206 8.09 8.14 10.16
N LEU A 207 8.82 7.21 10.78
CA LEU A 207 8.52 5.79 10.69
C LEU A 207 8.19 5.20 12.07
N PRO A 208 7.27 4.21 12.15
CA PRO A 208 6.97 3.54 13.40
C PRO A 208 8.19 2.76 13.90
N ASN A 209 8.22 2.47 15.20
CA ASN A 209 9.32 1.74 15.84
C ASN A 209 9.46 0.30 15.34
N SER A 210 8.42 -0.25 14.74
CA SER A 210 8.47 -1.56 14.09
C SER A 210 9.18 -1.55 12.74
N CYS A 211 9.37 -0.39 12.11
CA CYS A 211 9.89 -0.30 10.75
C CYS A 211 11.38 -0.68 10.71
N GLU A 212 11.67 -1.81 10.08
CA GLU A 212 13.02 -2.37 9.88
C GLU A 212 13.55 -2.03 8.49
N ILE A 213 12.66 -1.89 7.50
CA ILE A 213 13.00 -1.60 6.11
C ILE A 213 12.13 -0.46 5.58
N PHE A 214 12.78 0.56 5.03
CA PHE A 214 12.11 1.59 4.25
C PHE A 214 12.53 1.49 2.79
N LEU A 215 11.55 1.43 1.88
CA LEU A 215 11.77 1.35 0.44
C LEU A 215 11.36 2.69 -0.18
N LEU A 216 12.30 3.36 -0.85
CA LEU A 216 11.97 4.52 -1.66
C LEU A 216 11.93 4.11 -3.13
N GLU A 217 10.74 4.06 -3.69
CA GLU A 217 10.52 3.75 -5.10
C GLU A 217 10.28 5.03 -5.89
N LEU A 218 11.08 5.22 -6.94
CA LEU A 218 11.08 6.40 -7.79
C LEU A 218 10.84 5.96 -9.24
N GLU A 219 9.81 6.51 -9.85
CA GLU A 219 9.41 6.17 -11.21
C GLU A 219 9.41 7.39 -12.13
N THR A 220 9.86 7.22 -13.37
CA THR A 220 9.75 8.23 -14.43
C THR A 220 9.55 7.58 -15.79
N ILE A 221 9.37 8.37 -16.84
CA ILE A 221 9.39 7.90 -18.24
C ILE A 221 10.82 7.74 -18.78
N GLU A 222 10.98 6.89 -19.79
CA GLU A 222 12.27 6.56 -20.45
C GLU A 222 13.10 7.79 -20.82
N SER A 223 12.48 8.85 -21.34
CA SER A 223 13.18 10.08 -21.74
C SER A 223 13.86 10.83 -20.59
N LYS A 224 13.50 10.50 -19.33
CA LYS A 224 14.08 11.08 -18.11
C LYS A 224 14.87 10.07 -17.28
N LYS A 225 15.17 8.87 -17.80
CA LYS A 225 15.88 7.82 -17.05
C LYS A 225 17.23 8.28 -16.49
N ASP A 226 17.96 9.11 -17.23
CA ASP A 226 19.27 9.59 -16.78
C ASP A 226 19.15 10.66 -15.68
N GLN A 227 18.08 11.46 -15.70
CA GLN A 227 17.76 12.34 -14.56
C GLN A 227 17.41 11.52 -13.31
N LEU A 228 16.68 10.41 -13.47
CA LEU A 228 16.39 9.51 -12.35
C LEU A 228 17.68 8.89 -11.78
N LYS A 229 18.62 8.46 -12.64
CA LYS A 229 19.96 8.00 -12.19
C LYS A 229 20.70 9.08 -11.41
N GLN A 230 20.62 10.35 -11.85
CA GLN A 230 21.23 11.47 -11.11
C GLN A 230 20.60 11.65 -9.72
N GLN A 231 19.28 11.51 -9.58
CA GLN A 231 18.62 11.57 -8.27
C GLN A 231 19.10 10.44 -7.34
N VAL A 232 19.23 9.21 -7.86
CA VAL A 232 19.77 8.07 -7.10
C VAL A 232 21.22 8.30 -6.69
N LYS A 233 22.06 8.81 -7.61
CA LYS A 233 23.45 9.15 -7.30
C LYS A 233 23.54 10.22 -6.21
N MET A 234 22.70 11.25 -6.27
CA MET A 234 22.63 12.27 -5.23
C MET A 234 22.30 11.67 -3.84
N ILE A 235 21.40 10.68 -3.77
CA ILE A 235 21.12 9.98 -2.50
C ILE A 235 22.37 9.24 -2.02
N ALA A 236 23.00 8.47 -2.90
CA ALA A 236 24.20 7.69 -2.59
C ALA A 236 25.40 8.56 -2.16
N ASP A 237 25.57 9.74 -2.78
CA ASP A 237 26.63 10.69 -2.44
C ASP A 237 26.34 11.45 -1.12
N ASN A 238 25.06 11.50 -0.68
CA ASN A 238 24.62 12.28 0.48
C ASN A 238 23.95 11.42 1.57
N LYS A 239 24.48 10.22 1.84
CA LYS A 239 23.89 9.26 2.80
C LYS A 239 23.61 9.84 4.18
N ASP A 240 24.39 10.82 4.63
CA ASP A 240 24.17 11.47 5.93
C ASP A 240 22.89 12.29 6.02
N VAL A 241 22.36 12.75 4.89
CA VAL A 241 21.09 13.47 4.81
C VAL A 241 19.93 12.49 4.64
N TRP A 242 20.16 11.40 3.92
CA TRP A 242 19.18 10.38 3.58
C TRP A 242 19.08 9.27 4.64
N LYS A 243 18.84 9.70 5.88
CA LYS A 243 18.58 8.82 7.03
C LYS A 243 17.17 9.04 7.53
N TRP A 244 16.28 8.07 7.32
CA TRP A 244 14.87 8.16 7.68
C TRP A 244 14.68 7.93 9.17
N PRO A 245 14.21 8.92 9.93
CA PRO A 245 14.09 8.78 11.39
C PRO A 245 12.84 7.97 11.75
N ARG A 246 13.01 7.11 12.75
CA ARG A 246 11.92 6.42 13.45
C ARG A 246 11.46 7.24 14.65
N MET A 247 10.27 6.91 15.16
CA MET A 247 9.69 7.56 16.34
C MET A 247 10.51 7.34 17.62
N ASP A 248 11.32 6.28 17.70
CA ASP A 248 12.23 5.99 18.81
C ASP A 248 13.63 6.63 18.67
N GLY A 249 13.84 7.45 17.63
CA GLY A 249 15.10 8.14 17.39
C GLY A 249 16.14 7.32 16.61
N GLN A 250 15.89 6.02 16.36
CA GLN A 250 16.70 5.24 15.43
C GLN A 250 16.53 5.75 13.99
N ARG A 251 17.44 5.37 13.10
CA ARG A 251 17.43 5.82 11.71
C ARG A 251 17.67 4.68 10.75
N LEU A 252 16.94 4.69 9.65
CA LEU A 252 17.20 3.79 8.53
C LEU A 252 18.09 4.52 7.51
N ALA A 253 19.27 3.98 7.25
CA ALA A 253 20.25 4.50 6.31
C ALA A 253 20.21 3.70 5.00
N PHE A 254 20.64 4.34 3.91
CA PHE A 254 20.70 3.71 2.59
C PHE A 254 21.71 2.55 2.59
N ASP A 255 21.26 1.36 2.20
CA ASP A 255 22.02 0.10 2.23
C ASP A 255 22.73 -0.22 0.90
N ASP A 256 22.91 0.78 0.04
CA ASP A 256 23.49 0.67 -1.32
C ASP A 256 22.75 -0.26 -2.31
N GLU A 257 21.72 -0.98 -1.85
CA GLU A 257 20.87 -1.80 -2.68
C GLU A 257 19.93 -0.91 -3.51
N VAL A 258 20.06 -1.03 -4.84
CA VAL A 258 19.16 -0.43 -5.81
C VAL A 258 18.61 -1.52 -6.71
N LYS A 259 17.30 -1.67 -6.74
CA LYS A 259 16.60 -2.50 -7.73
C LYS A 259 16.04 -1.61 -8.82
N ASP A 260 15.96 -2.13 -10.03
CA ASP A 260 15.27 -1.48 -11.14
C ASP A 260 14.35 -2.44 -11.87
N TRP A 261 13.33 -1.86 -12.49
CA TRP A 261 12.44 -2.56 -13.40
C TRP A 261 11.77 -1.55 -14.32
N GLU A 262 11.15 -2.06 -15.37
CA GLU A 262 10.49 -1.26 -16.41
C GLU A 262 9.09 -1.80 -16.68
N TRP A 263 8.18 -0.93 -17.09
CA TRP A 263 6.86 -1.34 -17.55
C TRP A 263 6.26 -0.34 -18.54
N MET A 264 5.21 -0.76 -19.25
CA MET A 264 4.49 0.08 -20.19
C MET A 264 3.30 0.74 -19.49
N GLY A 265 3.40 2.06 -19.28
CA GLY A 265 2.33 2.86 -18.68
C GLY A 265 1.64 3.75 -19.70
N PRO A 266 0.53 4.40 -19.33
CA PRO A 266 -0.26 5.19 -20.26
C PRO A 266 0.46 6.48 -20.68
N THR A 267 0.20 6.93 -21.91
CA THR A 267 0.50 8.31 -22.39
C THR A 267 -0.66 9.28 -22.15
N THR A 268 -1.85 8.76 -21.84
CA THR A 268 -3.06 9.56 -21.66
C THR A 268 -3.60 9.36 -20.26
N PHE A 269 -3.95 10.44 -19.57
CA PHE A 269 -4.51 10.39 -18.23
C PHE A 269 -5.94 10.92 -18.18
N THR A 270 -6.86 10.11 -17.69
CA THR A 270 -8.27 10.49 -17.55
C THR A 270 -8.57 11.01 -16.15
N THR A 271 -9.15 12.20 -16.08
CA THR A 271 -9.84 12.71 -14.88
C THR A 271 -11.36 12.66 -15.09
N SER A 272 -12.15 13.03 -14.08
CA SER A 272 -13.61 13.15 -14.22
C SER A 272 -14.06 14.20 -15.25
N ALA A 273 -13.16 15.05 -15.75
CA ALA A 273 -13.49 16.14 -16.67
C ALA A 273 -13.05 15.87 -18.12
N ALA A 274 -11.85 15.30 -18.34
CA ALA A 274 -11.33 14.97 -19.67
C ALA A 274 -10.10 14.04 -19.60
N ALA A 275 -9.82 13.38 -20.71
CA ALA A 275 -8.53 12.77 -21.01
C ALA A 275 -7.50 13.84 -21.37
N ARG A 276 -6.26 13.70 -20.90
CA ARG A 276 -5.16 14.63 -21.18
C ARG A 276 -3.91 13.88 -21.58
N THR A 277 -3.28 14.34 -22.65
CA THR A 277 -1.90 14.04 -23.04
C THR A 277 -1.05 15.28 -22.80
N PHE A 278 0.27 15.12 -22.78
CA PHE A 278 1.21 16.21 -22.56
C PHE A 278 2.26 16.23 -23.66
N ASP A 279 2.81 17.41 -23.98
CA ASP A 279 3.68 17.61 -25.15
C ASP A 279 4.94 16.74 -25.14
N HIS A 280 5.41 16.34 -23.96
CA HIS A 280 6.57 15.47 -23.77
C HIS A 280 6.24 13.97 -23.82
N HIS A 281 4.99 13.59 -24.08
CA HIS A 281 4.60 12.20 -24.28
C HIS A 281 4.82 11.77 -25.74
N PRO A 282 5.29 10.54 -25.97
CA PRO A 282 5.37 10.01 -27.32
C PRO A 282 3.96 9.81 -27.90
N SER A 283 3.88 9.71 -29.23
CA SER A 283 2.67 9.24 -29.91
C SER A 283 2.31 7.83 -29.49
N GLY A 284 1.01 7.52 -29.46
CA GLY A 284 0.48 6.20 -29.07
C GLY A 284 -0.18 6.21 -27.70
N ASN A 285 -0.58 5.03 -27.22
CA ASN A 285 -1.33 4.87 -25.97
C ASN A 285 -0.46 4.51 -24.76
N GLU A 286 0.79 4.10 -25.02
CA GLU A 286 1.71 3.59 -24.01
C GLU A 286 3.09 4.21 -24.16
N MET A 287 3.80 4.34 -23.05
CA MET A 287 5.19 4.72 -23.00
C MET A 287 5.92 3.92 -21.94
N LYS A 288 7.24 3.77 -22.10
CA LYS A 288 8.06 3.03 -21.15
C LYS A 288 8.32 3.86 -19.89
N TYR A 289 8.07 3.24 -18.75
CA TYR A 289 8.33 3.77 -17.41
C TYR A 289 9.55 3.01 -16.85
N CYS A 290 10.45 3.75 -16.24
CA CYS A 290 11.64 3.25 -15.56
C CYS A 290 11.47 3.46 -14.05
N VAL A 291 11.72 2.42 -13.26
CA VAL A 291 11.56 2.46 -11.81
C VAL A 291 12.90 2.13 -11.15
N LYS A 292 13.22 2.83 -10.07
CA LYS A 292 14.32 2.50 -9.16
C LYS A 292 13.82 2.42 -7.73
N ILE A 293 14.19 1.37 -7.02
CA ILE A 293 13.84 1.13 -5.62
C ILE A 293 15.13 1.15 -4.81
N LEU A 294 15.22 2.07 -3.85
CA LEU A 294 16.34 2.18 -2.92
C LEU A 294 15.94 1.57 -1.57
N THR A 295 16.78 0.70 -1.04
CA THR A 295 16.55 0.07 0.27
C THR A 295 17.25 0.85 1.38
N PHE A 296 16.52 1.14 2.45
CA PHE A 296 17.05 1.71 3.69
C PHE A 296 16.79 0.74 4.83
N LYS A 297 17.81 0.47 5.65
CA LYS A 297 17.76 -0.44 6.81
C LYS A 297 18.33 0.24 8.05
N LEU A 298 18.03 -0.31 9.22
CA LEU A 298 18.62 0.16 10.49
C LEU A 298 20.15 0.14 10.39
N SER A 299 20.75 1.30 10.66
CA SER A 299 22.21 1.47 10.76
C SER A 299 22.73 1.10 12.14
#